data_AF-A0A3D2WPK0-F1
#
_entry.id   AF-A0A3D2WPK0-F1
#
_cell.length_a   1.000
_cell.length_b   1.000
_cell.length_c   1.000
_cell.angle_alpha   90.00
_cell.angle_beta   90.00
_cell.angle_gamma   90.00
#
_symmetry.space_group_name_H-M   'P 1'
#
loop_
_entity.id
_entity.type
_entity.pdbx_description
1 polymer ?
#
loop_
_entity_poly.entity_id
_entity_poly.type
_entity_poly.pdbx_seq_one_letter_code
_entity_poly.pdbx_strand_id
1 'polypeptide(L)'
;MELVQFRAHKGLFLIKLVGALEFETSAALATITSWIKNDRTINQVVIDLSKATVIDSTNLGLIAQLGLYARQNHEHLPVLSPGVTPSVKATLSRLELNQFYRWIKEDEPFDYLENKLIRFLGPQEEPEKQICDRAIEAHELLMSLSETNKTEFRSVIAGLHIEKALLKAEEHEDIQDEVHVGARLQELEVNQPWSDKMARQNLH
;
A
#
# COMPACT_ATOMS: atom_id res chain seq x y z
N MET A 1 -5.16 17.60 -5.54
CA MET A 1 -3.88 17.46 -6.27
C MET A 1 -3.83 16.07 -6.88
N GLU A 2 -3.24 15.87 -8.06
CA GLU A 2 -3.13 14.54 -8.68
C GLU A 2 -1.81 13.91 -8.26
N LEU A 3 -1.83 13.04 -7.24
CA LEU A 3 -0.59 12.50 -6.64
C LEU A 3 -0.06 11.26 -7.38
N VAL A 4 -0.96 10.47 -7.96
CA VAL A 4 -0.62 9.21 -8.65
C VAL A 4 -1.24 9.20 -10.04
N GLN A 5 -0.40 8.96 -11.02
CA GLN A 5 -0.77 8.81 -12.42
C GLN A 5 -0.08 7.59 -12.99
N PHE A 6 -0.70 6.90 -13.95
CA PHE A 6 -0.09 5.73 -14.57
C PHE A 6 -0.44 5.60 -16.05
N ARG A 7 0.32 4.76 -16.76
CA ARG A 7 0.00 4.35 -18.12
C ARG A 7 0.59 2.97 -18.41
N ALA A 8 -0.25 2.07 -18.93
CA ALA A 8 0.17 0.81 -19.53
C ALA A 8 0.20 0.93 -21.06
N HIS A 9 1.30 0.57 -21.71
CA HIS A 9 1.40 0.55 -23.16
C HIS A 9 2.44 -0.46 -23.66
N LYS A 10 2.02 -1.44 -24.45
CA LYS A 10 2.91 -2.42 -25.12
C LYS A 10 3.95 -3.05 -24.16
N GLY A 11 3.49 -3.51 -23.00
CA GLY A 11 4.33 -4.14 -21.97
C GLY A 11 5.06 -3.18 -21.03
N LEU A 12 5.08 -1.89 -21.33
CA LEU A 12 5.57 -0.85 -20.41
C LEU A 12 4.47 -0.41 -19.44
N PHE A 13 4.78 -0.38 -18.15
CA PHE A 13 3.94 0.23 -17.13
C PHE A 13 4.66 1.42 -16.49
N LEU A 14 4.22 2.64 -16.81
CA LEU A 14 4.73 3.89 -16.23
C LEU A 14 3.87 4.31 -15.05
N ILE A 15 4.51 4.65 -13.93
CA ILE A 15 3.90 5.22 -12.72
C ILE A 15 4.56 6.58 -12.48
N LYS A 16 3.79 7.66 -12.44
CA LYS A 16 4.26 9.00 -12.10
C LYS A 16 3.67 9.40 -10.75
N LEU A 17 4.56 9.73 -9.82
CA LEU A 17 4.23 10.16 -8.46
C LEU A 17 4.59 11.65 -8.30
N VAL A 18 3.62 12.45 -7.87
CA VAL A 18 3.69 13.92 -7.91
C VAL A 18 3.36 14.49 -6.53
N GLY A 19 4.12 15.50 -6.09
CA GLY A 19 3.90 16.18 -4.82
C GLY A 19 4.41 15.41 -3.60
N ALA A 20 3.73 15.56 -2.47
CA ALA A 20 4.06 14.85 -1.23
C ALA A 20 3.49 13.43 -1.28
N LEU A 21 4.37 12.43 -1.15
CA LEU A 21 4.05 11.02 -1.22
C LEU A 21 3.97 10.45 0.19
N GLU A 22 2.73 10.27 0.65
CA GLU A 22 2.38 9.92 2.03
C GLU A 22 1.33 8.80 2.02
N PHE A 23 0.42 8.80 3.00
CA PHE A 23 -0.58 7.75 3.20
C PHE A 23 -1.40 7.43 1.94
N GLU A 24 -2.05 8.42 1.32
CA GLU A 24 -2.92 8.19 0.14
C GLU A 24 -2.15 7.58 -1.04
N THR A 25 -0.91 8.01 -1.27
CA THR A 25 -0.10 7.50 -2.38
C THR A 25 0.36 6.08 -2.13
N SER A 26 0.58 5.70 -0.87
CA SER A 26 1.01 4.35 -0.52
C SER A 26 -0.10 3.31 -0.79
N ALA A 27 -1.37 3.63 -0.50
CA ALA A 27 -2.49 2.74 -0.84
C ALA A 27 -2.68 2.61 -2.36
N ALA A 28 -2.59 3.72 -3.09
CA ALA A 28 -2.64 3.72 -4.55
C ALA A 28 -1.50 2.91 -5.17
N LEU A 29 -0.27 3.08 -4.69
CA LEU A 29 0.90 2.36 -5.20
C LEU A 29 0.85 0.86 -4.89
N ALA A 30 0.32 0.46 -3.71
CA ALA A 30 0.08 -0.95 -3.39
C ALA A 30 -0.92 -1.59 -4.37
N THR A 31 -2.01 -0.87 -4.69
CA THR A 31 -3.00 -1.34 -5.68
C THR A 31 -2.37 -1.49 -7.07
N ILE A 32 -1.61 -0.49 -7.53
CA ILE A 32 -0.89 -0.56 -8.81
C ILE A 32 0.11 -1.72 -8.83
N THR A 33 0.84 -1.93 -7.72
CA THR A 33 1.77 -3.05 -7.59
C THR A 33 1.05 -4.39 -7.72
N SER A 34 -0.16 -4.52 -7.16
CA SER A 34 -1.00 -5.70 -7.34
C SER A 34 -1.42 -5.89 -8.81
N TRP A 35 -1.82 -4.82 -9.52
CA TRP A 35 -2.14 -4.91 -10.94
C TRP A 35 -0.95 -5.41 -11.76
N ILE A 36 0.24 -4.85 -11.51
CA ILE A 36 1.46 -5.24 -12.21
C ILE A 36 1.79 -6.72 -11.95
N LYS A 37 1.67 -7.18 -10.71
CA LYS A 37 1.93 -8.58 -10.34
C LYS A 37 0.97 -9.58 -11.01
N ASN A 38 -0.24 -9.14 -11.33
CA ASN A 38 -1.30 -9.98 -11.91
C ASN A 38 -1.37 -9.91 -13.44
N ASP A 39 -0.67 -8.97 -14.08
CA ASP A 39 -0.65 -8.83 -15.55
C ASP A 39 0.68 -9.31 -16.14
N ARG A 40 0.64 -10.50 -16.76
CA ARG A 40 1.80 -11.13 -17.40
C ARG A 40 2.26 -10.43 -18.68
N THR A 41 1.49 -9.49 -19.21
CA THR A 41 1.87 -8.74 -20.42
C THR A 41 2.85 -7.61 -20.13
N ILE A 42 2.98 -7.22 -18.86
CA ILE A 42 3.93 -6.20 -18.42
C ILE A 42 5.33 -6.82 -18.35
N ASN A 43 6.27 -6.21 -19.06
CA ASN A 43 7.67 -6.66 -19.12
C ASN A 43 8.66 -5.54 -18.79
N GLN A 44 8.18 -4.35 -18.47
CA GLN A 44 8.98 -3.25 -17.94
C GLN A 44 8.14 -2.34 -17.05
N VAL A 45 8.72 -1.91 -15.93
CA VAL A 45 8.12 -0.92 -15.03
C VAL A 45 9.00 0.32 -14.98
N VAL A 46 8.38 1.49 -14.99
CA VAL A 46 9.06 2.78 -14.85
C VAL A 46 8.38 3.57 -13.74
N ILE A 47 9.17 4.08 -12.80
CA ILE A 47 8.71 4.99 -11.76
C ILE A 47 9.30 6.36 -12.01
N ASP A 48 8.44 7.36 -12.14
CA ASP A 48 8.79 8.76 -12.30
C ASP A 48 8.50 9.56 -11.04
N LEU A 49 9.57 10.01 -10.38
CA LEU A 49 9.55 10.88 -9.21
C LEU A 49 9.98 12.31 -9.54
N SER A 50 10.02 12.70 -10.83
CA SER A 50 10.46 14.01 -11.30
C SER A 50 9.74 15.20 -10.66
N LYS A 51 8.53 14.98 -10.17
CA LYS A 51 7.69 15.98 -9.50
C LYS A 51 7.38 15.63 -8.04
N ALA A 52 8.04 14.64 -7.45
CA ALA A 52 7.92 14.32 -6.03
C ALA A 52 8.68 15.36 -5.19
N THR A 53 8.04 15.84 -4.11
CA THR A 53 8.62 16.85 -3.21
C THR A 53 9.05 16.25 -1.87
N VAL A 54 8.29 15.25 -1.39
CA VAL A 54 8.54 14.51 -0.15
C VAL A 54 8.12 13.06 -0.40
N ILE A 55 8.81 12.11 0.24
CA ILE A 55 8.44 10.71 0.20
C ILE A 55 8.66 10.05 1.57
N ASP A 56 7.63 9.36 2.07
CA ASP A 56 7.72 8.60 3.32
C ASP A 56 8.34 7.20 3.12
N SER A 57 8.66 6.55 4.23
CA SER A 57 9.24 5.20 4.24
C SER A 57 8.30 4.12 3.69
N THR A 58 6.98 4.27 3.87
CA THR A 58 6.01 3.29 3.36
C THR A 58 5.99 3.29 1.82
N ASN A 59 5.94 4.45 1.17
CA ASN A 59 6.04 4.57 -0.28
C ASN A 59 7.40 4.06 -0.78
N LEU A 60 8.51 4.35 -0.07
CA LEU A 60 9.83 3.83 -0.44
C LEU A 60 9.90 2.31 -0.37
N GLY A 61 9.30 1.69 0.64
CA GLY A 61 9.21 0.24 0.76
C GLY A 61 8.39 -0.39 -0.37
N LEU A 62 7.26 0.23 -0.74
CA LEU A 62 6.46 -0.22 -1.88
C LEU A 62 7.20 -0.08 -3.23
N ILE A 63 7.93 1.03 -3.42
CA ILE A 63 8.84 1.20 -4.57
C ILE A 63 9.90 0.10 -4.58
N ALA A 64 10.53 -0.20 -3.43
CA ALA A 64 11.51 -1.28 -3.33
C ALA A 64 10.88 -2.64 -3.68
N GLN A 65 9.67 -2.91 -3.18
CA GLN A 65 8.95 -4.16 -3.41
C GLN A 65 8.64 -4.38 -4.88
N LEU A 66 8.16 -3.33 -5.56
CA LEU A 66 7.89 -3.37 -6.99
C LEU A 66 9.18 -3.57 -7.80
N GLY A 67 10.27 -2.91 -7.39
CA GLY A 67 11.57 -3.04 -8.05
C GLY A 67 12.14 -4.45 -7.95
N LEU A 68 12.07 -5.04 -6.75
CA LEU A 68 12.49 -6.42 -6.50
C LEU A 68 11.66 -7.39 -7.34
N TYR A 69 10.32 -7.24 -7.33
CA TYR A 69 9.42 -8.08 -8.12
C TYR A 69 9.74 -7.98 -9.62
N ALA A 70 9.80 -6.76 -10.16
CA ALA A 70 10.03 -6.54 -11.58
C ALA A 70 11.39 -7.09 -12.03
N ARG A 71 12.45 -6.90 -11.22
CA ARG A 71 13.77 -7.44 -11.52
C ARG A 71 13.80 -8.97 -11.59
N GLN A 72 12.96 -9.66 -10.79
CA GLN A 72 12.88 -11.11 -10.75
C GLN A 72 11.98 -11.70 -11.84
N ASN A 73 10.96 -10.96 -12.30
CA ASN A 73 9.87 -11.52 -13.10
C ASN A 73 9.74 -10.91 -14.50
N HIS A 74 10.35 -9.75 -14.77
CA HIS A 74 10.23 -9.06 -16.04
C HIS A 74 11.50 -9.20 -16.88
N GLU A 75 11.34 -9.08 -18.19
CA GLU A 75 12.46 -9.15 -19.16
C GLU A 75 13.40 -7.95 -19.03
N HIS A 76 12.84 -6.75 -18.82
CA HIS A 76 13.61 -5.52 -18.71
C HIS A 76 13.74 -5.08 -17.26
N LEU A 77 14.93 -4.58 -16.90
CA LEU A 77 15.16 -3.97 -15.60
C LEU A 77 14.17 -2.82 -15.37
N PRO A 78 13.60 -2.72 -14.16
CA PRO A 78 12.76 -1.59 -13.83
C PRO A 78 13.60 -0.31 -13.80
N VAL A 79 12.96 0.81 -14.14
CA VAL A 79 13.62 2.10 -14.30
C VAL A 79 13.05 3.10 -13.29
N LEU A 80 13.91 3.92 -12.70
CA LEU A 80 13.52 4.97 -11.76
C LEU A 80 14.08 6.32 -12.21
N SER A 81 13.20 7.31 -12.36
CA SER A 81 13.56 8.72 -12.52
C SER A 81 13.47 9.38 -11.14
N PRO A 82 14.60 9.67 -10.48
CA PRO A 82 14.59 10.15 -9.09
C PRO A 82 14.15 11.61 -8.96
N GLY A 83 14.10 12.34 -10.08
CA GLY A 83 13.75 13.76 -10.12
C GLY A 83 14.84 14.70 -9.63
N VAL A 84 14.46 15.96 -9.41
CA VAL A 84 15.40 17.05 -9.08
C VAL A 84 15.45 17.40 -7.60
N THR A 85 14.49 16.93 -6.81
CA THR A 85 14.37 17.24 -5.37
C THR A 85 15.52 16.60 -4.58
N PRO A 86 16.42 17.39 -3.94
CA PRO A 86 17.61 16.85 -3.28
C PRO A 86 17.31 15.90 -2.12
N SER A 87 16.28 16.17 -1.31
CA SER A 87 15.88 15.32 -0.19
C SER A 87 15.41 13.94 -0.66
N VAL A 88 14.56 13.89 -1.69
CA VAL A 88 14.10 12.64 -2.32
C VAL A 88 15.29 11.85 -2.87
N LYS A 89 16.18 12.50 -3.64
CA LYS A 89 17.39 11.87 -4.17
C LYS A 89 18.28 11.29 -3.06
N ALA A 90 18.56 12.06 -2.01
CA ALA A 90 19.37 11.61 -0.89
C ALA A 90 18.75 10.38 -0.19
N THR A 91 17.43 10.39 0.02
CA THR A 91 16.72 9.25 0.62
C THR A 91 16.78 8.01 -0.26
N LEU A 92 16.53 8.12 -1.57
CA LEU A 92 16.61 7.01 -2.50
C LEU A 92 18.01 6.37 -2.55
N SER A 93 19.05 7.20 -2.50
CA SER A 93 20.45 6.73 -2.47
C SER A 93 20.78 6.05 -1.15
N ARG A 94 20.35 6.61 -0.02
CA ARG A 94 20.58 6.04 1.32
C ARG A 94 19.93 4.66 1.49
N LEU A 95 18.74 4.46 0.90
CA LEU A 95 18.04 3.17 0.93
C LEU A 95 18.55 2.16 -0.10
N GLU A 96 19.57 2.52 -0.89
CA GLU A 96 20.23 1.64 -1.87
C GLU A 96 19.27 1.09 -2.95
N LEU A 97 18.22 1.84 -3.32
CA LEU A 97 17.25 1.39 -4.33
C LEU A 97 17.85 1.25 -5.74
N ASN A 98 19.04 1.79 -5.97
CA ASN A 98 19.84 1.57 -7.18
C ASN A 98 20.21 0.08 -7.41
N GLN A 99 20.09 -0.78 -6.40
CA GLN A 99 20.27 -2.22 -6.60
C GLN A 99 19.10 -2.88 -7.36
N PHE A 100 17.90 -2.29 -7.29
CA PHE A 100 16.71 -2.81 -7.94
C PHE A 100 16.42 -2.11 -9.27
N TYR A 101 16.74 -0.82 -9.36
CA TYR A 101 16.37 0.04 -10.49
C TYR A 101 17.58 0.51 -11.29
N ARG A 102 17.40 0.60 -12.61
CA ARG A 102 18.23 1.48 -13.43
C ARG A 102 17.80 2.92 -13.19
N TRP A 103 18.71 3.77 -12.75
CA TRP A 103 18.42 5.18 -12.55
C TRP A 103 18.61 5.95 -13.85
N ILE A 104 17.63 6.80 -14.15
CA ILE A 104 17.75 7.77 -15.25
C ILE A 104 18.61 8.92 -14.77
N LYS A 105 19.57 9.31 -15.60
CA LYS A 105 20.44 10.45 -15.33
C LYS A 105 19.73 11.76 -15.66
N GLU A 106 20.13 12.85 -15.02
CA GLU A 106 19.49 14.17 -15.20
C GLU A 106 19.60 14.69 -16.65
N ASP A 107 20.65 14.30 -17.37
CA ASP A 107 20.91 14.63 -18.77
C ASP A 107 20.33 13.61 -19.76
N GLU A 108 19.81 12.48 -19.27
CA GLU A 108 19.18 11.45 -20.10
C GLU A 108 17.75 11.88 -20.46
N PRO A 109 17.40 11.96 -21.75
CA PRO A 109 16.03 12.30 -22.14
C PRO A 109 15.07 11.24 -21.62
N PHE A 110 14.10 11.68 -20.83
CA PHE A 110 13.07 10.84 -20.23
C PHE A 110 11.69 11.29 -20.74
N ASP A 111 11.27 10.75 -21.88
CA ASP A 111 9.97 11.03 -22.51
C ASP A 111 9.22 9.73 -22.78
N TYR A 112 8.97 8.96 -21.73
CA TYR A 112 8.02 7.86 -21.84
C TYR A 112 6.60 8.42 -21.79
N LEU A 113 6.02 8.69 -22.96
CA LEU A 113 4.56 8.66 -23.17
C LEU A 113 3.72 9.49 -22.17
N GLU A 114 4.26 10.59 -21.61
CA GLU A 114 3.60 11.37 -20.55
C GLU A 114 2.23 11.93 -21.01
N ASN A 115 2.10 12.17 -22.31
CA ASN A 115 0.94 12.83 -22.95
C ASN A 115 -0.39 12.06 -22.86
N LYS A 116 -0.46 10.90 -22.20
CA LYS A 116 -1.74 10.18 -21.93
C LYS A 116 -1.73 9.43 -20.58
N LEU A 117 -1.13 10.02 -19.56
CA LEU A 117 -1.22 9.49 -18.21
C LEU A 117 -2.68 9.49 -17.71
N ILE A 118 -3.06 8.42 -17.03
CA ILE A 118 -4.37 8.25 -16.40
C ILE A 118 -4.20 8.53 -14.92
N ARG A 119 -5.06 9.40 -14.38
CA ARG A 119 -5.09 9.68 -12.95
C ARG A 119 -5.63 8.49 -12.17
N PHE A 120 -4.98 8.14 -11.06
CA PHE A 120 -5.48 7.16 -10.12
C PHE A 120 -5.62 7.76 -8.73
N LEU A 121 -6.81 7.61 -8.15
CA LEU A 121 -7.14 8.13 -6.83
C LEU A 121 -6.75 7.18 -5.68
N GLY A 122 -6.41 5.93 -5.99
CA GLY A 122 -6.32 4.90 -4.96
C GLY A 122 -7.69 4.44 -4.44
N PRO A 123 -7.70 3.45 -3.53
CA PRO A 123 -8.89 3.10 -2.79
C PRO A 123 -9.37 4.30 -1.94
N GLN A 124 -10.69 4.47 -1.83
CA GLN A 124 -11.28 5.56 -1.02
C GLN A 124 -11.31 5.22 0.47
N GLU A 125 -11.44 3.93 0.80
CA GLU A 125 -11.44 3.41 2.16
C GLU A 125 -10.56 2.15 2.19
N GLU A 126 -9.77 2.02 3.24
CA GLU A 126 -8.91 0.86 3.49
C GLU A 126 -9.02 0.52 4.99
N PRO A 127 -9.31 -0.74 5.38
CA PRO A 127 -9.36 -1.14 6.78
C PRO A 127 -8.02 -0.86 7.49
N GLU A 128 -8.07 -0.41 8.75
CA GLU A 128 -6.87 -0.08 9.54
C GLU A 128 -5.86 -1.23 9.59
N LYS A 129 -6.36 -2.47 9.71
CA LYS A 129 -5.52 -3.66 9.63
C LYS A 129 -4.73 -3.75 8.32
N GLN A 130 -5.33 -3.42 7.17
CA GLN A 130 -4.65 -3.45 5.88
C GLN A 130 -3.61 -2.32 5.77
N ILE A 131 -3.90 -1.14 6.34
CA ILE A 131 -2.95 -0.03 6.45
C ILE A 131 -1.73 -0.46 7.25
N CYS A 132 -1.92 -1.05 8.44
CA CYS A 132 -0.83 -1.55 9.28
C CYS A 132 -0.05 -2.66 8.59
N ASP A 133 -0.73 -3.65 7.99
CA ASP A 133 -0.10 -4.75 7.25
C ASP A 133 0.81 -4.21 6.14
N ARG A 134 0.31 -3.28 5.33
CA ARG A 134 1.06 -2.63 4.26
C ARG A 134 2.27 -1.85 4.77
N ALA A 135 2.12 -1.11 5.87
CA ALA A 135 3.23 -0.36 6.48
C ALA A 135 4.32 -1.29 7.01
N ILE A 136 3.93 -2.39 7.68
CA ILE A 136 4.87 -3.39 8.21
C ILE A 136 5.65 -4.03 7.07
N GLU A 137 4.98 -4.56 6.05
CA GLU A 137 5.63 -5.22 4.92
C GLU A 137 6.63 -4.29 4.20
N ALA A 138 6.24 -3.03 4.00
CA ALA A 138 7.11 -2.01 3.39
C ALA A 138 8.39 -1.78 4.21
N HIS A 139 8.27 -1.63 5.53
CA HIS A 139 9.41 -1.38 6.40
C HIS A 139 10.28 -2.63 6.60
N GLU A 140 9.69 -3.82 6.74
CA GLU A 140 10.45 -5.07 6.83
C GLU A 140 11.32 -5.28 5.59
N LEU A 141 10.77 -4.97 4.40
CA LEU A 141 11.57 -5.00 3.18
C LEU A 141 12.72 -4.00 3.25
N LEU A 142 12.49 -2.74 3.62
CA LEU A 142 13.56 -1.74 3.75
C LEU A 142 14.64 -2.16 4.76
N MET A 143 14.22 -2.74 5.89
CA MET A 143 15.12 -3.27 6.92
C MET A 143 15.96 -4.43 6.41
N SER A 144 15.44 -5.23 5.47
CA SER A 144 16.19 -6.33 4.86
C SER A 144 17.28 -5.86 3.90
N LEU A 145 17.26 -4.59 3.47
CA LEU A 145 18.21 -4.06 2.49
C LEU A 145 19.58 -3.76 3.09
N SER A 146 19.65 -3.27 4.34
CA SER A 146 20.90 -2.95 5.01
C SER A 146 20.77 -2.94 6.54
N GLU A 147 21.86 -3.21 7.26
CA GLU A 147 21.87 -3.13 8.73
C GLU A 147 21.61 -1.70 9.26
N THR A 148 21.94 -0.68 8.47
CA THR A 148 21.59 0.71 8.77
C THR A 148 20.07 0.90 8.76
N ASN A 149 19.38 0.44 7.70
CA ASN A 149 17.92 0.52 7.62
C ASN A 149 17.26 -0.30 8.73
N LYS A 150 17.79 -1.50 9.00
CA LYS A 150 17.33 -2.35 10.10
C LYS A 150 17.40 -1.66 11.45
N THR A 151 18.47 -0.91 11.70
CA THR A 151 18.61 -0.15 12.95
C THR A 151 17.66 1.04 12.98
N GLU A 152 17.56 1.79 11.88
CA GLU A 152 16.74 3.00 11.76
C GLU A 152 15.24 2.72 11.92
N PHE A 153 14.73 1.68 11.28
CA PHE A 153 13.29 1.39 11.26
C PHE A 153 12.82 0.43 12.36
N ARG A 154 13.73 -0.04 13.22
CA ARG A 154 13.41 -1.00 14.29
C ARG A 154 12.31 -0.51 15.22
N SER A 155 12.37 0.75 15.65
CA SER A 155 11.37 1.33 16.56
C SER A 155 10.02 1.52 15.87
N VAL A 156 10.02 1.88 14.58
CA VAL A 156 8.81 2.05 13.78
C VAL A 156 8.06 0.72 13.63
N ILE A 157 8.76 -0.35 13.24
CA ILE A 157 8.16 -1.70 13.15
C ILE A 157 7.62 -2.17 14.50
N ALA A 158 8.35 -1.92 15.60
CA ALA A 158 7.86 -2.29 16.92
C ALA A 158 6.54 -1.58 17.25
N GLY A 159 6.42 -0.29 16.93
CA GLY A 159 5.18 0.47 17.09
C GLY A 159 4.03 -0.09 16.24
N LEU A 160 4.27 -0.34 14.96
CA LEU A 160 3.28 -0.91 14.04
C LEU A 160 2.80 -2.29 14.48
N HIS A 161 3.68 -3.13 15.04
CA HIS A 161 3.29 -4.43 15.58
C HIS A 161 2.41 -4.32 16.83
N ILE A 162 2.65 -3.32 17.68
CA ILE A 162 1.79 -3.04 18.84
C ILE A 162 0.41 -2.60 18.36
N GLU A 163 0.35 -1.63 17.44
CA GLU A 163 -0.89 -1.14 16.84
C GLU A 163 -1.71 -2.28 16.22
N LYS A 164 -1.06 -3.11 15.39
CA LYS A 164 -1.70 -4.31 14.81
C LYS A 164 -2.19 -5.32 15.85
N ALA A 165 -1.54 -5.42 17.01
CA ALA A 165 -1.99 -6.30 18.09
C ALA A 165 -3.20 -5.72 18.84
N LEU A 166 -3.25 -4.39 19.02
CA LEU A 166 -4.39 -3.70 19.63
C LEU A 166 -5.64 -3.81 18.76
N LEU A 167 -5.52 -3.57 17.44
CA LEU A 167 -6.63 -3.73 16.50
C LEU A 167 -7.25 -5.13 16.54
N LYS A 168 -6.42 -6.17 16.68
CA LYS A 168 -6.90 -7.55 16.83
C LYS A 168 -7.63 -7.77 18.15
N ALA A 169 -7.17 -7.13 19.23
CA ALA A 169 -7.81 -7.27 20.53
C ALA A 169 -9.20 -6.61 20.53
N GLU A 170 -9.33 -5.44 19.91
CA GLU A 170 -10.61 -4.74 19.73
C GLU A 170 -11.60 -5.56 18.89
N GLU A 171 -11.16 -6.12 17.74
CA GLU A 171 -11.99 -7.04 16.94
C GLU A 171 -12.46 -8.26 17.75
N HIS A 172 -11.60 -8.80 18.62
CA HIS A 172 -11.96 -9.95 19.46
C HIS A 172 -12.95 -9.60 20.58
N GLU A 173 -12.89 -8.39 21.12
CA GLU A 173 -13.83 -7.90 22.14
C GLU A 173 -15.21 -7.63 21.53
N ASP A 174 -15.26 -6.96 20.37
CA ASP A 174 -16.51 -6.71 19.63
C ASP A 174 -17.25 -8.00 19.26
N ILE A 175 -16.52 -9.02 18.80
CA ILE A 175 -17.12 -10.34 18.47
C ILE A 175 -17.67 -11.03 19.73
N GLN A 176 -16.98 -10.93 20.86
CA GLN A 176 -17.44 -11.54 22.11
C GLN A 176 -18.71 -10.85 22.62
N ASP A 177 -18.78 -9.52 22.53
CA ASP A 177 -19.96 -8.75 22.90
C ASP A 177 -21.15 -9.04 21.98
N GLU A 178 -20.96 -9.11 20.66
CA GLU A 178 -22.03 -9.49 19.72
C GLU A 178 -22.57 -10.91 19.97
N VAL A 179 -21.68 -11.88 20.21
CA VAL A 179 -22.07 -13.26 20.55
C VAL A 179 -22.85 -13.30 21.86
N HIS A 180 -22.42 -12.52 22.86
CA HIS A 180 -23.10 -12.45 24.15
C HIS A 180 -24.49 -11.80 24.04
N VAL A 181 -24.63 -10.73 23.25
CA VAL A 181 -25.91 -10.09 22.96
C VAL A 181 -26.83 -11.03 22.17
N GLY A 182 -26.32 -11.69 21.14
CA GLY A 182 -27.07 -12.67 20.34
C GLY A 182 -27.59 -13.83 21.18
N ALA A 183 -26.75 -14.41 22.05
CA ALA A 183 -27.15 -15.47 22.97
C ALA A 183 -28.24 -15.00 23.96
N ARG A 184 -28.11 -13.78 24.50
CA ARG A 184 -29.09 -13.19 25.42
C ARG A 184 -30.45 -12.91 24.76
N LEU A 185 -30.44 -12.48 23.50
CA LEU A 185 -31.66 -12.30 22.70
C LEU A 185 -32.35 -13.65 22.42
N GLN A 186 -31.58 -14.69 22.12
CA GLN A 186 -32.10 -16.02 21.84
C GLN A 186 -32.71 -16.68 23.10
N GLU A 187 -32.10 -16.50 24.27
CA GLU A 187 -32.69 -16.93 25.55
C GLU A 187 -33.99 -16.19 25.89
N LEU A 188 -34.05 -14.88 25.61
CA LEU A 188 -35.27 -14.08 25.77
C LEU A 188 -36.39 -14.57 24.82
N GLU A 189 -36.08 -14.94 23.58
CA GLU A 189 -37.06 -15.52 22.64
C GLU A 189 -37.52 -16.92 23.03
N VAL A 190 -36.64 -17.76 23.57
CA VAL A 190 -36.99 -19.11 24.01
C VAL A 190 -37.89 -19.07 25.26
N ASN A 191 -37.61 -18.16 26.20
CA ASN A 191 -38.36 -18.02 27.45
C ASN A 191 -39.59 -17.09 27.38
N GLN A 192 -39.94 -16.56 26.20
CA GLN A 192 -41.18 -15.79 26.01
C GLN A 192 -42.42 -16.68 26.18
N PRO A 193 -43.42 -16.27 26.99
CA PRO A 193 -44.66 -17.02 27.17
C PRO A 193 -45.38 -17.28 25.85
N TRP A 194 -46.01 -18.45 25.71
CA TRP A 194 -46.74 -18.85 24.49
C TRP A 194 -47.82 -17.84 24.04
N SER A 195 -48.39 -17.08 24.98
CA SER A 195 -49.38 -16.03 24.71
C SER A 195 -48.83 -14.86 23.89
N ASP A 196 -47.57 -14.47 24.10
CA ASP A 196 -46.95 -13.31 23.45
C ASP A 196 -46.44 -13.64 22.04
N LYS A 197 -46.05 -14.90 21.80
CA LYS A 197 -45.65 -15.40 20.47
C LYS A 197 -46.82 -15.40 19.47
N MET A 198 -48.03 -15.69 19.93
CA MET A 198 -49.25 -15.72 19.09
C MET A 198 -49.80 -14.34 18.74
N ALA A 199 -49.56 -13.32 19.58
CA ALA A 199 -50.01 -11.95 19.32
C ALA A 199 -49.25 -11.29 18.15
N ARG A 200 -47.98 -11.65 17.95
CA ARG A 200 -47.13 -11.07 16.88
C ARG A 200 -47.38 -11.66 15.50
N GLN A 201 -47.88 -12.90 15.41
CA GLN A 201 -48.19 -13.56 14.14
C GLN A 201 -49.55 -13.12 13.53
N ASN A 202 -50.36 -12.35 14.27
CA ASN A 202 -51.69 -11.91 13.84
C ASN A 202 -51.80 -10.41 13.49
N LEU A 203 -50.67 -9.70 13.38
CA LEU A 203 -50.64 -8.35 12.80
C LEU A 203 -50.00 -8.38 11.40
N HIS A 204 -50.77 -8.87 10.43
CA HIS A 204 -50.71 -8.46 9.03
C HIS A 204 -52.06 -7.88 8.64
#